data_AF-A0AAP3SI61-F1
#
_entry.id   AF-A0AAP3SI61-F1
#
_cell.length_a   1.000
_cell.length_b   1.000
_cell.length_c   1.000
_cell.angle_alpha   90.00
_cell.angle_beta   90.00
_cell.angle_gamma   90.00
#
_symmetry.space_group_name_H-M   'P 1'
#
loop_
_entity.id
_entity.type
_entity.pdbx_description
1 polymer ?
#
loop_
_entity_poly.entity_id
_entity_poly.type
_entity_poly.pdbx_seq_one_letter_code
_entity_poly.pdbx_strand_id
1 'polypeptide(L)'
;MENEGRESYEILLAVCKADHLQLTIGYKQMRDLLERLCRLHMHNGSLQMTDLSARISFVAAKVGLSVAEQNRLHTFRLTSNAILNRQQEPTREHLLRDAKTLAFFIRKLFEEDIPQELYRLLPRTDATYIVAPPAHKQVQRMRVCFQYSDEQYLYVTPLDEIADEPLRVRYNIPQINEEFAETCQLLWRHAQLNLLDVAVDEAGILTPSFIVLEPDYLLDISSLAECYRDYGHHPANYFLSRLQPIENARPLLLGNIANLFLDEWIHAEGEVDYLRCMQKAFRRYPIELAACADLRDREKERQFFDDCKLHFDHIRETVNDTFHAAGYELDKTDAVLEPSYICEALGLQGRLDYMQRDMSSFIEMKSGKADEYAIRGKVEPKENNKVQMLLY
;
A
#
# COMPACT_ATOMS: atom_id res chain seq x y z
N MET A 1 11.75 43.00 -2.69
CA MET A 1 10.76 41.92 -2.48
C MET A 1 9.40 42.31 -3.03
N GLU A 2 8.87 43.52 -2.78
CA GLU A 2 7.56 43.99 -3.32
C GLU A 2 7.42 43.95 -4.86
N ASN A 3 8.51 44.05 -5.62
CA ASN A 3 8.42 43.97 -7.09
C ASN A 3 8.34 42.51 -7.62
N GLU A 4 8.80 41.53 -6.84
CA GLU A 4 8.93 40.13 -7.30
C GLU A 4 7.62 39.34 -7.20
N GLY A 5 6.78 39.64 -6.20
CA GLY A 5 5.43 39.08 -6.10
C GLY A 5 4.58 39.49 -7.30
N ARG A 6 4.58 40.78 -7.64
CA ARG A 6 3.88 41.34 -8.80
C ARG A 6 4.37 40.77 -10.14
N GLU A 7 5.68 40.71 -10.36
CA GLU A 7 6.26 40.06 -11.55
C GLU A 7 5.83 38.58 -11.66
N SER A 8 5.77 37.87 -10.53
CA SER A 8 5.36 36.46 -10.49
C SER A 8 3.88 36.30 -10.92
N TYR A 9 3.01 37.21 -10.48
CA TYR A 9 1.62 37.22 -10.92
C TYR A 9 1.44 37.60 -12.39
N GLU A 10 2.27 38.51 -12.93
CA GLU A 10 2.25 38.87 -14.35
C GLU A 10 2.62 37.67 -15.24
N ILE A 11 3.60 36.87 -14.82
CA ILE A 11 3.96 35.61 -15.50
C ILE A 11 2.78 34.64 -15.49
N LEU A 12 2.13 34.42 -14.33
CA LEU A 12 0.96 33.55 -14.25
C LEU A 12 -0.22 34.06 -15.09
N LEU A 13 -0.43 35.37 -15.12
CA LEU A 13 -1.47 36.00 -15.93
C LEU A 13 -1.24 35.79 -17.43
N ALA A 14 0.00 35.93 -17.89
CA ALA A 14 0.38 35.65 -19.27
C ALA A 14 0.15 34.19 -19.64
N VAL A 15 0.52 33.26 -18.76
CA VAL A 15 0.28 31.81 -18.95
C VAL A 15 -1.21 31.48 -19.01
N CYS A 16 -2.03 32.08 -18.14
CA CYS A 16 -3.48 31.83 -18.12
C CYS A 16 -4.20 32.38 -19.38
N LYS A 17 -3.64 33.42 -20.00
CA LYS A 17 -4.18 34.05 -21.23
C LYS A 17 -3.66 33.42 -22.53
N ALA A 18 -2.64 32.56 -22.46
CA ALA A 18 -2.04 31.94 -23.64
C ALA A 18 -3.01 30.97 -24.35
N ASP A 19 -2.86 30.87 -25.67
CA ASP A 19 -3.67 29.97 -26.52
C ASP A 19 -3.35 28.49 -26.27
N HIS A 20 -4.31 27.61 -26.62
CA HIS A 20 -4.20 26.15 -26.45
C HIS A 20 -2.95 25.51 -27.09
N LEU A 21 -2.37 26.15 -28.12
CA LEU A 21 -1.15 25.69 -28.79
C LEU A 21 0.14 25.95 -28.00
N GLN A 22 0.08 26.67 -26.88
CA GLN A 22 1.25 27.10 -26.09
C GLN A 22 1.27 26.55 -24.66
N LEU A 23 0.41 25.58 -24.33
CA LEU A 23 0.27 25.06 -22.96
C LEU A 23 1.56 24.45 -22.41
N THR A 24 2.34 23.73 -23.22
CA THR A 24 3.65 23.18 -22.81
C THR A 24 4.65 24.28 -22.46
N ILE A 25 4.62 25.42 -23.18
CA ILE A 25 5.44 26.60 -22.88
C ILE A 25 4.97 27.22 -21.56
N GLY A 26 3.66 27.27 -21.34
CA GLY A 26 3.07 27.71 -20.06
C GLY A 26 3.54 26.87 -18.87
N TYR A 27 3.53 25.54 -18.97
CA TYR A 27 4.06 24.65 -17.94
C TYR A 27 5.55 24.85 -17.67
N LYS A 28 6.34 25.12 -18.72
CA LYS A 28 7.76 25.47 -18.56
C LYS A 28 7.93 26.76 -17.77
N GLN A 29 7.19 27.81 -18.12
CA GLN A 29 7.24 29.10 -17.43
C GLN A 29 6.81 29.00 -15.97
N MET A 30 5.75 28.24 -15.68
CA MET A 30 5.29 27.97 -14.31
C MET A 30 6.32 27.16 -13.50
N ARG A 31 7.00 26.19 -14.14
CA ARG A 31 8.04 25.39 -13.51
C ARG A 31 9.25 26.25 -13.14
N ASP A 32 9.72 27.06 -14.08
CA ASP A 32 10.82 27.99 -13.88
C ASP A 32 10.49 29.00 -12.77
N LEU A 33 9.23 29.46 -12.71
CA LEU A 33 8.72 30.32 -11.64
C LEU A 33 8.79 29.64 -10.26
N LEU A 34 8.29 28.42 -10.13
CA LEU A 34 8.38 27.67 -8.87
C LEU A 34 9.82 27.49 -8.40
N GLU A 35 10.73 27.16 -9.31
CA GLU A 35 12.15 27.01 -8.99
C GLU A 35 12.78 28.33 -8.53
N ARG A 36 12.46 29.45 -9.21
CA ARG A 36 12.90 30.80 -8.80
C ARG A 36 12.39 31.13 -7.40
N LEU A 37 11.10 30.93 -7.13
CA LEU A 37 10.47 31.20 -5.83
C LEU A 37 11.12 30.39 -4.70
N CYS A 38 11.38 29.10 -4.93
CA CYS A 38 12.05 28.25 -3.96
C CYS A 38 13.49 28.72 -3.69
N ARG A 39 14.27 29.03 -4.74
CA ARG A 39 15.66 29.51 -4.59
C ARG A 39 15.73 30.83 -3.83
N LEU A 40 14.81 31.76 -4.12
CA LEU A 40 14.75 33.06 -3.46
C LEU A 40 14.58 32.94 -1.94
N HIS A 41 13.73 32.01 -1.50
CA HIS A 41 13.41 31.81 -0.08
C HIS A 41 14.40 30.91 0.67
N MET A 42 15.36 30.32 -0.05
CA MET A 42 16.44 29.48 0.50
C MET A 42 17.74 30.24 0.80
N HIS A 43 17.91 31.48 0.32
CA HIS A 43 19.17 32.23 0.42
C HIS A 43 19.69 32.53 1.85
N ASN A 44 18.90 32.24 2.89
CA ASN A 44 19.29 32.40 4.30
C ASN A 44 19.67 31.08 5.01
N GLY A 45 19.77 29.96 4.29
CA GLY A 45 20.11 28.65 4.87
C GLY A 45 21.37 28.05 4.26
N SER A 46 22.29 27.55 5.09
CA SER A 46 23.55 26.90 4.70
C SER A 46 23.40 25.52 4.02
N LEU A 47 22.20 25.17 3.53
CA LEU A 47 21.86 23.87 2.95
C LEU A 47 21.78 23.97 1.42
N GLN A 48 22.80 23.47 0.73
CA GLN A 48 22.71 23.18 -0.70
C GLN A 48 21.83 21.94 -0.91
N MET A 49 20.52 22.13 -1.06
CA MET A 49 19.62 21.03 -1.45
C MET A 49 19.61 20.87 -2.97
N THR A 50 19.88 19.64 -3.44
CA THR A 50 20.07 19.31 -4.86
C THR A 50 18.76 19.15 -5.64
N ASP A 51 17.70 18.64 -5.00
CA ASP A 51 16.41 18.36 -5.67
C ASP A 51 15.29 19.35 -5.33
N LEU A 52 14.43 19.67 -6.31
CA LEU A 52 13.30 20.60 -6.15
C LEU A 52 12.27 20.10 -5.13
N SER A 53 12.09 18.79 -4.97
CA SER A 53 11.16 18.26 -3.97
C SER A 53 11.57 18.68 -2.55
N ALA A 54 12.86 18.53 -2.22
CA ALA A 54 13.40 18.95 -0.92
C ALA A 54 13.29 20.47 -0.71
N ARG A 55 13.44 21.26 -1.77
CA ARG A 55 13.28 22.72 -1.73
C ARG A 55 11.84 23.13 -1.45
N ILE A 56 10.86 22.46 -2.08
CA ILE A 56 9.43 22.69 -1.81
C ILE A 56 9.12 22.39 -0.35
N SER A 57 9.53 21.23 0.17
CA SER A 57 9.27 20.85 1.56
C SER A 57 9.89 21.83 2.57
N PHE A 58 11.11 22.31 2.30
CA PHE A 58 11.77 23.30 3.16
C PHE A 58 11.02 24.64 3.18
N VAL A 59 10.66 25.16 2.00
CA VAL A 59 9.95 26.44 1.90
C VAL A 59 8.52 26.32 2.45
N ALA A 60 7.85 25.18 2.23
CA ALA A 60 6.54 24.89 2.79
C ALA A 60 6.54 24.92 4.32
N ALA A 61 7.51 24.27 4.95
CA ALA A 61 7.69 24.29 6.40
C ALA A 61 8.00 25.71 6.93
N LYS A 62 8.83 26.47 6.21
CA LYS A 62 9.21 27.84 6.59
C LYS A 62 8.05 28.83 6.52
N VAL A 63 7.16 28.68 5.54
CA VAL A 63 6.03 29.58 5.27
C VAL A 63 4.75 29.12 5.99
N GLY A 64 4.77 27.93 6.61
CA GLY A 64 3.64 27.37 7.33
C GLY A 64 2.51 26.92 6.40
N LEU A 65 2.84 26.30 5.26
CA LEU A 65 1.85 25.66 4.41
C LEU A 65 1.25 24.44 5.11
N SER A 66 -0.05 24.23 4.94
CA SER A 66 -0.71 22.99 5.33
C SER A 66 -0.22 21.81 4.48
N VAL A 67 -0.40 20.58 4.98
CA VAL A 67 -0.08 19.34 4.24
C VAL A 67 -0.79 19.32 2.88
N ALA A 68 -2.04 19.78 2.82
CA ALA A 68 -2.80 19.86 1.57
C ALA A 68 -2.18 20.85 0.56
N GLU A 69 -1.76 22.03 1.01
CA GLU A 69 -1.10 23.03 0.14
C GLU A 69 0.27 22.54 -0.35
N GLN A 70 1.03 21.87 0.53
CA GLN A 70 2.31 21.25 0.16
C GLN A 70 2.12 20.14 -0.88
N ASN A 71 1.12 19.26 -0.69
CA ASN A 71 0.81 18.20 -1.64
C ASN A 71 0.42 18.76 -3.01
N ARG A 72 -0.35 19.86 -3.07
CA ARG A 72 -0.67 20.54 -4.34
C ARG A 72 0.57 21.00 -5.09
N LEU A 73 1.58 21.53 -4.39
CA LEU A 73 2.86 21.92 -4.99
C LEU A 73 3.64 20.71 -5.51
N HIS A 74 3.64 19.58 -4.79
CA HIS A 74 4.26 18.34 -5.26
C HIS A 74 3.52 17.73 -6.46
N THR A 75 2.19 17.80 -6.49
CA THR A 75 1.39 17.37 -7.65
C THR A 75 1.74 18.21 -8.87
N PHE A 76 1.75 19.54 -8.76
CA PHE A 76 2.21 20.40 -9.85
C PHE A 76 3.65 20.08 -10.27
N ARG A 77 4.55 19.81 -9.33
CA ARG A 77 5.94 19.40 -9.63
C ARG A 77 6.01 18.13 -10.47
N LEU A 78 5.15 17.13 -10.18
CA LEU A 78 5.07 15.88 -10.93
C LEU A 78 4.42 16.08 -12.30
N THR A 79 3.27 16.76 -12.36
CA THR A 79 2.55 17.07 -13.60
C THR A 79 3.42 17.88 -14.57
N SER A 80 4.09 18.94 -14.09
CA SER A 80 5.04 19.70 -14.92
C SER A 80 6.19 18.85 -15.43
N ASN A 81 6.72 17.91 -14.63
CA ASN A 81 7.79 17.02 -15.06
C ASN A 81 7.32 16.03 -16.15
N ALA A 82 6.15 15.43 -15.98
CA ALA A 82 5.57 14.51 -16.96
C ALA A 82 5.30 15.21 -18.31
N ILE A 83 4.75 16.44 -18.27
CA ILE A 83 4.47 17.23 -19.48
C ILE A 83 5.76 17.66 -20.19
N LEU A 84 6.76 18.14 -19.44
CA LEU A 84 8.05 18.55 -20.03
C LEU A 84 8.84 17.37 -20.62
N ASN A 85 8.65 16.16 -20.08
CA ASN A 85 9.22 14.92 -20.60
C ASN A 85 8.33 14.21 -21.65
N ARG A 86 7.24 14.85 -22.10
CA ARG A 86 6.31 14.32 -23.11
C ARG A 86 5.65 12.98 -22.72
N GLN A 87 5.47 12.74 -21.43
CA GLN A 87 4.76 11.58 -20.88
C GLN A 87 3.26 11.83 -20.73
N GLN A 88 2.85 13.10 -20.71
CA GLN A 88 1.45 13.52 -20.56
C GLN A 88 1.19 14.76 -21.42
N GLU A 89 0.02 14.84 -22.05
CA GLU A 89 -0.42 16.02 -22.81
C GLU A 89 -1.05 17.08 -21.89
N PRO A 90 -0.70 18.37 -22.05
CA PRO A 90 -1.24 19.43 -21.19
C PRO A 90 -2.67 19.79 -21.58
N THR A 91 -3.55 19.89 -20.58
CA THR A 91 -4.91 20.44 -20.75
C THR A 91 -4.99 21.83 -20.13
N ARG A 92 -5.86 22.68 -20.68
CA ARG A 92 -6.07 24.05 -20.19
C ARG A 92 -6.64 24.06 -18.78
N GLU A 93 -7.51 23.10 -18.46
CA GLU A 93 -8.10 22.95 -17.13
C GLU A 93 -7.02 22.65 -16.07
N HIS A 94 -6.15 21.67 -16.31
CA HIS A 94 -5.04 21.35 -15.40
C HIS A 94 -4.05 22.52 -15.28
N LEU A 95 -3.79 23.25 -16.36
CA LEU A 95 -2.92 24.42 -16.33
C LEU A 95 -3.49 25.53 -15.43
N LEU A 96 -4.78 25.86 -15.56
CA LEU A 96 -5.42 26.88 -14.73
C LEU A 96 -5.51 26.46 -13.25
N ARG A 97 -5.71 25.16 -13.00
CA ARG A 97 -5.65 24.56 -11.67
C ARG A 97 -4.25 24.70 -11.05
N ASP A 98 -3.21 24.35 -11.79
CA ASP A 98 -1.84 24.43 -11.31
C ASP A 98 -1.37 25.90 -11.16
N ALA A 99 -1.88 26.79 -12.01
CA ALA A 99 -1.67 28.23 -11.89
C ALA A 99 -2.32 28.80 -10.62
N LYS A 100 -3.48 28.27 -10.23
CA LYS A 100 -4.11 28.59 -8.93
C LYS A 100 -3.21 28.15 -7.79
N THR A 101 -2.70 26.93 -7.80
CA THR A 101 -1.76 26.43 -6.78
C THR A 101 -0.56 27.38 -6.63
N LEU A 102 0.06 27.82 -7.73
CA LEU A 102 1.17 28.78 -7.68
C LEU A 102 0.74 30.18 -7.22
N ALA A 103 -0.42 30.69 -7.64
CA ALA A 103 -0.91 32.00 -7.25
C ALA A 103 -1.14 32.09 -5.73
N PHE A 104 -1.72 31.05 -5.13
CA PHE A 104 -1.90 30.99 -3.67
C PHE A 104 -0.58 30.79 -2.92
N PHE A 105 0.38 30.07 -3.51
CA PHE A 105 1.72 29.97 -2.95
C PHE A 105 2.45 31.32 -2.95
N ILE A 106 2.38 32.09 -4.05
CA ILE A 106 2.94 33.45 -4.13
C ILE A 106 2.30 34.37 -3.09
N ARG A 107 0.96 34.32 -2.94
CA ARG A 107 0.24 35.06 -1.90
C ARG A 107 0.77 34.75 -0.50
N LYS A 108 1.05 33.48 -0.21
CA LYS A 108 1.62 33.06 1.08
C LYS A 108 3.07 33.47 1.27
N LEU A 109 3.87 33.53 0.19
CA LEU A 109 5.27 33.92 0.26
C LEU A 109 5.47 35.42 0.48
N PHE A 110 4.68 36.25 -0.21
CA PHE A 110 4.86 37.71 -0.22
C PHE A 110 3.78 38.46 0.59
N GLU A 111 2.78 37.75 1.12
CA GLU A 111 1.63 38.34 1.82
C GLU A 111 0.84 39.37 0.97
N GLU A 112 0.98 39.29 -0.36
CA GLU A 112 0.30 40.15 -1.33
C GLU A 112 -0.94 39.46 -1.90
N ASP A 113 -2.05 40.19 -1.98
CA ASP A 113 -3.28 39.69 -2.58
C ASP A 113 -3.13 39.37 -4.07
N ILE A 114 -3.81 38.31 -4.51
CA ILE A 114 -3.81 37.89 -5.91
C ILE A 114 -4.50 38.97 -6.75
N PRO A 115 -3.87 39.48 -7.83
CA PRO A 115 -4.50 40.49 -8.69
C PRO A 115 -5.86 40.03 -9.21
N GLN A 116 -6.85 40.92 -9.14
CA GLN A 116 -8.25 40.58 -9.46
C GLN A 116 -8.42 40.04 -10.89
N GLU A 117 -7.59 40.51 -11.83
CA GLU A 117 -7.59 40.04 -13.21
C GLU A 117 -7.17 38.57 -13.32
N LEU A 118 -6.11 38.16 -12.61
CA LEU A 118 -5.67 36.77 -12.53
C LEU A 118 -6.71 35.94 -11.79
N TYR A 119 -7.18 36.41 -10.63
CA TYR A 119 -8.15 35.70 -9.80
C TYR A 119 -9.45 35.33 -10.55
N ARG A 120 -9.90 36.17 -11.50
CA ARG A 120 -11.06 35.90 -12.35
C ARG A 120 -10.85 34.76 -13.36
N LEU A 121 -9.60 34.50 -13.77
CA LEU A 121 -9.24 33.44 -14.71
C LEU A 121 -9.00 32.09 -14.01
N LEU A 122 -8.70 32.14 -12.71
CA LEU A 122 -8.49 30.93 -11.91
C LEU A 122 -9.82 30.19 -11.70
N PRO A 123 -9.79 28.85 -11.66
CA PRO A 123 -10.99 28.06 -11.48
C PRO A 123 -11.60 28.31 -10.09
N ARG A 124 -12.88 28.74 -10.09
CA ARG A 124 -13.65 29.01 -8.85
C ARG A 124 -13.89 27.73 -8.06
N THR A 125 -14.17 26.65 -8.78
CA THR A 125 -14.29 25.28 -8.28
C THR A 125 -12.99 24.57 -8.63
N ASP A 126 -12.31 23.94 -7.65
CA ASP A 126 -11.14 23.10 -7.91
C ASP A 126 -11.57 21.82 -8.64
N ALA A 127 -11.90 21.93 -9.93
CA ALA A 127 -12.58 20.89 -10.73
C ALA A 127 -11.76 19.59 -10.88
N THR A 128 -10.49 19.59 -10.51
CA THR A 128 -9.60 18.41 -10.57
C THR A 128 -8.75 18.23 -9.31
N TYR A 129 -9.15 18.89 -8.22
CA TYR A 129 -8.79 18.44 -6.88
C TYR A 129 -10.08 18.23 -6.12
N ILE A 130 -10.52 16.98 -6.02
CA ILE A 130 -11.32 16.60 -4.85
C ILE A 130 -10.35 16.66 -3.67
N VAL A 131 -10.01 17.89 -3.23
CA VAL A 131 -9.69 18.10 -1.84
C VAL A 131 -10.99 17.78 -1.16
N ALA A 132 -11.09 16.58 -0.60
CA ALA A 132 -12.15 16.25 0.32
C ALA A 132 -12.29 17.48 1.23
N PRO A 133 -13.46 18.14 1.28
CA PRO A 133 -13.66 19.22 2.24
C PRO A 133 -13.19 18.72 3.60
N PRO A 134 -12.58 19.58 4.44
CA PRO A 134 -12.06 19.15 5.73
C PRO A 134 -13.11 18.28 6.42
N ALA A 135 -12.73 17.04 6.74
CA ALA A 135 -13.68 16.06 7.22
C ALA A 135 -14.35 16.63 8.47
N HIS A 136 -15.67 16.83 8.39
CA HIS A 136 -16.45 17.23 9.55
C HIS A 136 -16.49 16.08 10.56
N LYS A 137 -16.48 14.85 10.04
CA LYS A 137 -16.49 13.61 10.81
C LYS A 137 -15.64 12.56 10.10
N GLN A 138 -14.91 11.76 10.86
CA GLN A 138 -14.19 10.59 10.35
C GLN A 138 -14.85 9.33 10.91
N VAL A 139 -15.13 8.37 10.03
CA VAL A 139 -15.74 7.09 10.38
C VAL A 139 -14.77 5.99 9.99
N GLN A 140 -14.33 5.19 10.97
CA GLN A 140 -13.34 4.12 10.75
C GLN A 140 -13.80 3.08 9.74
N ARG A 141 -15.08 2.69 9.81
CA ARG A 141 -15.68 1.70 8.93
C ARG A 141 -17.16 1.99 8.72
N MET A 142 -17.62 1.86 7.49
CA MET A 142 -19.04 1.90 7.15
C MET A 142 -19.38 0.77 6.18
N ARG A 143 -20.37 -0.05 6.55
CA ARG A 143 -20.85 -1.15 5.71
C ARG A 143 -22.05 -0.67 4.91
N VAL A 144 -21.96 -0.81 3.58
CA VAL A 144 -22.95 -0.25 2.65
C VAL A 144 -23.31 -1.23 1.55
N CYS A 145 -24.49 -1.05 0.97
CA CYS A 145 -24.99 -1.82 -0.15
C CYS A 145 -25.02 -0.92 -1.39
N PHE A 146 -24.28 -1.30 -2.43
CA PHE A 146 -24.20 -0.55 -3.67
C PHE A 146 -25.52 -0.57 -4.44
N GLN A 147 -25.96 0.57 -4.96
CA GLN A 147 -27.18 0.68 -5.76
C GLN A 147 -26.86 0.93 -7.23
N TYR A 148 -26.15 2.02 -7.52
CA TYR A 148 -25.73 2.42 -8.85
C TYR A 148 -24.60 3.45 -8.74
N SER A 149 -23.96 3.79 -9.86
CA SER A 149 -22.94 4.84 -9.94
C SER A 149 -23.23 5.81 -11.06
N ASP A 150 -22.67 7.01 -10.95
CA ASP A 150 -22.50 7.95 -12.06
C ASP A 150 -20.99 8.22 -12.28
N GLU A 151 -20.65 9.23 -13.10
CA GLU A 151 -19.24 9.57 -13.39
C GLU A 151 -18.45 10.09 -12.18
N GLN A 152 -19.13 10.48 -11.09
CA GLN A 152 -18.53 11.17 -9.95
C GLN A 152 -18.74 10.46 -8.60
N TYR A 153 -19.83 9.70 -8.46
CA TYR A 153 -20.25 9.12 -7.19
C TYR A 153 -20.74 7.68 -7.32
N LEU A 154 -20.48 6.89 -6.27
CA LEU A 154 -21.23 5.67 -5.99
C LEU A 154 -22.40 6.02 -5.07
N TYR A 155 -23.58 5.52 -5.40
CA TYR A 155 -24.79 5.66 -4.59
C TYR A 155 -25.01 4.38 -3.81
N VAL A 156 -24.98 4.49 -2.49
CA VAL A 156 -24.99 3.34 -1.59
C VAL A 156 -26.02 3.54 -0.47
N THR A 157 -26.58 2.45 0.04
CA THR A 157 -27.44 2.49 1.22
C THR A 157 -26.70 1.92 2.42
N PRO A 158 -26.66 2.60 3.57
CA PRO A 158 -26.08 2.03 4.79
C PRO A 158 -26.86 0.77 5.20
N LEU A 159 -26.17 -0.23 5.76
CA LEU A 159 -26.84 -1.43 6.28
C LEU A 159 -27.33 -1.23 7.72
N ASP A 160 -26.61 -0.43 8.51
CA ASP A 160 -26.86 -0.28 9.95
C ASP A 160 -27.86 0.83 10.28
N GLU A 161 -28.25 1.63 9.29
CA GLU A 161 -29.14 2.78 9.45
C GLU A 161 -30.20 2.81 8.35
N ILE A 162 -31.39 3.29 8.67
CA ILE A 162 -32.45 3.52 7.69
C ILE A 162 -32.21 4.90 7.08
N ALA A 163 -31.84 4.94 5.81
CA ALA A 163 -31.71 6.16 5.04
C ALA A 163 -32.79 6.23 3.96
N ASP A 164 -33.53 7.35 3.91
CA ASP A 164 -34.55 7.60 2.89
C ASP A 164 -33.94 7.86 1.51
N GLU A 165 -32.69 8.35 1.47
CA GLU A 165 -31.94 8.62 0.25
C GLU A 165 -30.58 7.89 0.24
N PRO A 166 -30.07 7.46 -0.93
CA PRO A 166 -28.74 6.87 -1.04
C PRO A 166 -27.64 7.87 -0.62
N LEU A 167 -26.68 7.38 0.15
CA LEU A 167 -25.45 8.11 0.46
C LEU A 167 -24.57 8.21 -0.78
N ARG A 168 -23.87 9.33 -0.92
CA ARG A 168 -22.97 9.61 -2.04
C ARG A 168 -21.54 9.37 -1.61
N VAL A 169 -20.85 8.51 -2.34
CA VAL A 169 -19.45 8.14 -2.09
C VAL A 169 -18.60 8.62 -3.25
N ARG A 170 -17.60 9.46 -2.98
CA ARG A 170 -16.58 9.83 -3.97
C ARG A 170 -15.58 8.71 -4.11
N TYR A 171 -15.31 8.32 -5.34
CA TYR A 171 -14.31 7.32 -5.71
C TYR A 171 -13.42 7.88 -6.82
N ASN A 172 -12.33 7.18 -7.14
CA ASN A 172 -11.37 7.61 -8.16
C ASN A 172 -10.75 8.99 -7.87
N ILE A 173 -10.48 9.28 -6.60
CA ILE A 173 -9.79 10.50 -6.18
C ILE A 173 -8.28 10.21 -6.17
N PRO A 174 -7.47 10.99 -6.92
CA PRO A 174 -6.03 10.82 -6.96
C PRO A 174 -5.40 10.84 -5.55
N GLN A 175 -4.47 9.92 -5.30
CA GLN A 175 -3.77 9.74 -4.02
C GLN A 175 -4.63 9.33 -2.82
N ILE A 176 -5.94 9.16 -2.99
CA ILE A 176 -6.85 8.72 -1.92
C ILE A 176 -7.37 7.32 -2.23
N ASN A 177 -8.08 7.16 -3.35
CA ASN A 177 -8.77 5.91 -3.67
C ASN A 177 -8.85 5.65 -5.19
N GLU A 178 -7.92 6.21 -5.97
CA GLU A 178 -7.80 5.98 -7.43
C GLU A 178 -7.52 4.51 -7.79
N GLU A 179 -6.79 3.79 -6.93
CA GLU A 179 -6.49 2.36 -7.09
C GLU A 179 -7.76 1.49 -7.19
N PHE A 180 -8.90 1.96 -6.65
CA PHE A 180 -10.17 1.24 -6.67
C PHE A 180 -11.05 1.56 -7.88
N ALA A 181 -10.60 2.40 -8.81
CA ALA A 181 -11.40 2.82 -9.97
C ALA A 181 -11.83 1.62 -10.83
N GLU A 182 -10.93 0.65 -11.07
CA GLU A 182 -11.24 -0.57 -11.81
C GLU A 182 -12.24 -1.45 -11.05
N THR A 183 -12.07 -1.63 -9.74
CA THR A 183 -13.02 -2.37 -8.90
C THR A 183 -14.41 -1.75 -8.94
N CYS A 184 -14.49 -0.42 -8.90
CA CYS A 184 -15.75 0.31 -8.93
C CYS A 184 -16.51 0.15 -10.25
N GLN A 185 -15.81 -0.09 -11.37
CA GLN A 185 -16.44 -0.38 -12.67
C GLN A 185 -17.07 -1.78 -12.74
N LEU A 186 -16.66 -2.70 -11.86
CA LEU A 186 -17.12 -4.08 -11.83
C LEU A 186 -18.26 -4.33 -10.83
N LEU A 187 -18.73 -3.28 -10.14
CA LEU A 187 -19.80 -3.38 -9.14
C LEU A 187 -21.13 -3.75 -9.78
N TRP A 188 -21.86 -4.68 -9.16
CA TRP A 188 -23.24 -5.00 -9.50
C TRP A 188 -24.19 -4.46 -8.44
N ARG A 189 -25.42 -4.13 -8.86
CA ARG A 189 -26.46 -3.67 -7.95
C ARG A 189 -26.64 -4.67 -6.79
N HIS A 190 -26.69 -4.15 -5.58
CA HIS A 190 -26.74 -4.87 -4.31
C HIS A 190 -25.45 -5.52 -3.83
N ALA A 191 -24.31 -5.28 -4.49
CA ALA A 191 -23.01 -5.67 -3.96
C ALA A 191 -22.77 -5.06 -2.57
N GLN A 192 -22.18 -5.84 -1.67
CA GLN A 192 -21.81 -5.37 -0.34
C GLN A 192 -20.42 -4.75 -0.37
N LEU A 193 -20.28 -3.58 0.26
CA LEU A 193 -19.01 -2.87 0.36
C LEU A 193 -18.70 -2.54 1.82
N ASN A 194 -17.42 -2.68 2.18
CA ASN A 194 -16.85 -2.02 3.36
C ASN A 194 -16.07 -0.79 2.91
N LEU A 195 -16.48 0.37 3.40
CA LEU A 195 -15.77 1.64 3.25
C LEU A 195 -14.92 1.86 4.50
N LEU A 196 -13.61 2.01 4.35
CA LEU A 196 -12.68 2.20 5.48
C LEU A 196 -12.10 3.62 5.47
N ASP A 197 -11.82 4.13 6.67
CA ASP A 197 -11.30 5.47 6.91
C ASP A 197 -12.07 6.56 6.13
N VAL A 198 -13.37 6.61 6.37
CA VAL A 198 -14.31 7.44 5.62
C VAL A 198 -14.31 8.86 6.17
N ALA A 199 -13.83 9.79 5.36
CA ALA A 199 -14.01 11.22 5.60
C ALA A 199 -15.40 11.65 5.15
N VAL A 200 -16.15 12.31 6.04
CA VAL A 200 -17.49 12.85 5.75
C VAL A 200 -17.40 14.37 5.72
N ASP A 201 -17.82 14.97 4.61
CA ASP A 201 -17.88 16.43 4.49
C ASP A 201 -19.18 17.04 5.04
N GLU A 202 -19.24 18.37 5.11
CA GLU A 202 -20.40 19.12 5.60
C GLU A 202 -21.69 18.85 4.78
N ALA A 203 -21.57 18.38 3.54
CA ALA A 203 -22.69 18.01 2.68
C ALA A 203 -23.09 16.54 2.82
N GLY A 204 -22.47 15.79 3.76
CA GLY A 204 -22.70 14.38 4.00
C GLY A 204 -22.13 13.45 2.93
N ILE A 205 -21.23 13.95 2.07
CA ILE A 205 -20.58 13.14 1.04
C ILE A 205 -19.41 12.39 1.66
N LEU A 206 -19.32 11.11 1.33
CA LEU A 206 -18.34 10.18 1.86
C LEU A 206 -17.12 10.10 0.94
N THR A 207 -15.93 10.14 1.52
CA THR A 207 -14.65 9.92 0.83
C THR A 207 -13.87 8.85 1.60
N PRO A 208 -13.96 7.57 1.20
CA PRO A 208 -13.23 6.48 1.84
C PRO A 208 -11.78 6.38 1.34
N SER A 209 -10.86 5.93 2.18
CA SER A 209 -9.50 5.58 1.76
C SER A 209 -9.44 4.19 1.13
N PHE A 210 -10.21 3.22 1.63
CA PHE A 210 -10.31 1.88 1.05
C PHE A 210 -11.75 1.51 0.75
N ILE A 211 -11.93 0.80 -0.37
CA ILE A 211 -13.21 0.22 -0.79
C ILE A 211 -13.02 -1.28 -0.96
N VAL A 212 -13.66 -2.06 -0.09
CA VAL A 212 -13.55 -3.52 -0.07
C VAL A 212 -14.85 -4.11 -0.60
N LEU A 213 -14.77 -4.84 -1.70
CA LEU A 213 -15.90 -5.52 -2.33
C LEU A 213 -16.14 -6.89 -1.69
N GLU A 214 -17.40 -7.18 -1.33
CA GLU A 214 -17.85 -8.44 -0.73
C GLU A 214 -16.95 -8.87 0.44
N PRO A 215 -16.85 -8.05 1.52
CA PRO A 215 -15.94 -8.31 2.63
C PRO A 215 -16.25 -9.61 3.40
N ASP A 216 -17.45 -10.19 3.26
CA ASP A 216 -17.75 -11.50 3.85
C ASP A 216 -17.11 -12.67 3.07
N TYR A 217 -16.68 -12.43 1.83
CA TYR A 217 -15.99 -13.43 1.04
C TYR A 217 -14.51 -13.47 1.43
N LEU A 218 -14.22 -14.22 2.51
CA LEU A 218 -12.90 -14.27 3.11
C LEU A 218 -11.86 -14.87 2.16
N LEU A 219 -10.94 -14.04 1.69
CA LEU A 219 -9.79 -14.45 0.91
C LEU A 219 -8.62 -14.85 1.81
N ASP A 220 -8.03 -16.00 1.51
CA ASP A 220 -6.82 -16.43 2.20
C ASP A 220 -5.62 -15.57 1.78
N ILE A 221 -4.87 -15.09 2.77
CA ILE A 221 -3.76 -14.16 2.57
C ILE A 221 -2.65 -14.81 1.76
N SER A 222 -2.37 -16.10 1.98
CA SER A 222 -1.39 -16.84 1.18
C SER A 222 -1.81 -16.86 -0.28
N SER A 223 -3.11 -17.00 -0.56
CA SER A 223 -3.64 -16.97 -1.93
C SER A 223 -3.47 -15.61 -2.61
N LEU A 224 -3.61 -14.51 -1.87
CA LEU A 224 -3.33 -13.16 -2.38
C LEU A 224 -1.83 -12.92 -2.58
N ALA A 225 -1.00 -13.33 -1.62
CA ALA A 225 0.45 -13.22 -1.70
C ALA A 225 1.01 -13.96 -2.92
N GLU A 226 0.45 -15.13 -3.25
CA GLU A 226 0.83 -15.92 -4.43
C GLU A 226 0.44 -15.26 -5.77
N CYS A 227 -0.32 -14.16 -5.76
CA CYS A 227 -0.52 -13.33 -6.94
C CYS A 227 0.69 -12.45 -7.28
N TYR A 228 1.61 -12.26 -6.33
CA TYR A 228 2.85 -11.53 -6.49
C TYR A 228 4.00 -12.51 -6.73
N ARG A 229 4.43 -12.64 -7.98
CA ARG A 229 5.51 -13.56 -8.36
C ARG A 229 6.72 -12.79 -8.88
N ASP A 230 7.88 -13.41 -8.77
CA ASP A 230 9.16 -12.89 -9.28
C ASP A 230 9.09 -12.52 -10.78
N TYR A 231 8.18 -13.13 -11.56
CA TYR A 231 7.98 -12.86 -12.99
C TYR A 231 6.84 -11.87 -13.32
N GLY A 232 6.10 -11.38 -12.31
CA GLY A 232 5.01 -10.42 -12.50
C GLY A 232 3.84 -10.64 -11.54
N HIS A 233 3.00 -9.60 -11.41
CA HIS A 233 1.86 -9.58 -10.50
C HIS A 233 0.57 -9.66 -11.30
N HIS A 234 -0.29 -10.63 -11.00
CA HIS A 234 -1.56 -10.76 -11.71
C HIS A 234 -2.61 -11.52 -10.89
N PRO A 235 -3.85 -11.01 -10.77
CA PRO A 235 -4.91 -11.67 -10.00
C PRO A 235 -5.30 -13.04 -10.57
N ALA A 236 -5.10 -13.29 -11.86
CA ALA A 236 -5.35 -14.61 -12.46
C ALA A 236 -4.47 -15.74 -11.88
N ASN A 237 -3.35 -15.43 -11.21
CA ASN A 237 -2.57 -16.43 -10.48
C ASN A 237 -3.41 -17.11 -9.38
N TYR A 238 -4.36 -16.38 -8.78
CA TYR A 238 -5.33 -16.94 -7.83
C TYR A 238 -6.12 -18.09 -8.47
N PHE A 239 -6.70 -17.85 -9.65
CA PHE A 239 -7.47 -18.88 -10.36
C PHE A 239 -6.58 -20.01 -10.89
N LEU A 240 -5.39 -19.68 -11.41
CA LEU A 240 -4.44 -20.67 -11.90
C LEU A 240 -4.06 -21.67 -10.80
N SER A 241 -3.72 -21.18 -9.60
CA SER A 241 -3.33 -22.02 -8.46
C SER A 241 -4.43 -23.01 -8.06
N ARG A 242 -5.71 -22.63 -8.20
CA ARG A 242 -6.87 -23.48 -7.88
C ARG A 242 -7.20 -24.50 -8.96
N LEU A 243 -6.79 -24.25 -10.21
CA LEU A 243 -7.00 -25.15 -11.33
C LEU A 243 -5.84 -26.14 -11.49
N GLN A 244 -4.66 -25.80 -10.97
CA GLN A 244 -3.51 -26.68 -11.00
C GLN A 244 -3.66 -27.83 -9.99
N PRO A 245 -3.26 -29.06 -10.36
CA PRO A 245 -3.20 -30.15 -9.41
C PRO A 245 -2.15 -29.84 -8.33
N ILE A 246 -2.53 -30.01 -7.07
CA ILE A 246 -1.57 -29.94 -5.96
C ILE A 246 -0.72 -31.21 -6.04
N GLU A 247 0.47 -31.10 -6.60
CA GLU A 247 1.43 -32.19 -6.55
C GLU A 247 1.88 -32.40 -5.09
N ASN A 248 1.82 -33.64 -4.60
CA ASN A 248 2.41 -34.01 -3.33
C ASN A 248 3.94 -33.99 -3.46
N ALA A 249 4.48 -32.77 -3.40
CA ALA A 249 5.87 -32.48 -3.66
C ALA A 249 6.68 -32.55 -2.36
N ARG A 250 7.91 -33.05 -2.48
CA ARG A 250 8.92 -33.08 -1.41
C ARG A 250 8.99 -31.78 -0.57
N PRO A 251 8.91 -30.56 -1.15
CA PRO A 251 8.95 -29.31 -0.38
C PRO A 251 7.76 -29.09 0.55
N LEU A 252 6.55 -29.54 0.17
CA LEU A 252 5.35 -29.40 0.98
C LEU A 252 5.45 -30.30 2.22
N LEU A 253 5.87 -31.55 2.02
CA LEU A 253 6.15 -32.49 3.11
C LEU A 253 7.21 -31.97 4.06
N LEU A 254 8.31 -31.42 3.53
CA LEU A 254 9.38 -30.84 4.34
C LEU A 254 8.85 -29.68 5.20
N GLY A 255 8.02 -28.79 4.64
CA GLY A 255 7.37 -27.70 5.37
C GLY A 255 6.47 -28.20 6.51
N ASN A 256 5.61 -29.17 6.24
CA ASN A 256 4.72 -29.75 7.25
C ASN A 256 5.47 -30.44 8.40
N ILE A 257 6.62 -31.06 8.10
CA ILE A 257 7.49 -31.67 9.11
C ILE A 257 8.24 -30.58 9.90
N ALA A 258 8.71 -29.52 9.24
CA ALA A 258 9.34 -28.38 9.91
C ALA A 258 8.38 -27.70 10.90
N ASN A 259 7.12 -27.49 10.53
CA ASN A 259 6.10 -26.96 11.45
C ASN A 259 5.88 -27.88 12.66
N LEU A 260 5.90 -29.21 12.45
CA LEU A 260 5.86 -30.17 13.56
C LEU A 260 7.10 -30.06 14.45
N PHE A 261 8.29 -29.82 13.91
CA PHE A 261 9.49 -29.62 14.73
C PHE A 261 9.42 -28.34 15.55
N LEU A 262 8.89 -27.25 15.00
CA LEU A 262 8.66 -26.02 15.76
C LEU A 262 7.72 -26.31 16.94
N ASP A 263 6.61 -27.02 16.69
CA ASP A 263 5.65 -27.41 17.72
C ASP A 263 6.31 -28.19 18.88
N GLU A 264 7.15 -29.17 18.55
CA GLU A 264 7.89 -29.93 19.57
C GLU A 264 8.88 -29.06 20.35
N TRP A 265 9.59 -28.15 19.70
CA TRP A 265 10.57 -27.27 20.36
C TRP A 265 9.92 -26.23 21.27
N ILE A 266 8.79 -25.66 20.87
CA ILE A 266 8.05 -24.67 21.67
C ILE A 266 7.48 -25.30 22.93
N HIS A 267 6.88 -26.50 22.83
CA HIS A 267 6.26 -27.18 23.97
C HIS A 267 7.26 -27.96 24.84
N ALA A 268 8.51 -28.12 24.42
CA ALA A 268 9.48 -28.88 25.18
C ALA A 268 10.04 -28.09 26.38
N GLU A 269 10.07 -28.77 27.53
CA GLU A 269 10.74 -28.31 28.75
C GLU A 269 12.26 -28.52 28.70
N GLY A 270 12.78 -29.24 27.70
CA GLY A 270 14.20 -29.59 27.56
C GLY A 270 14.58 -29.91 26.13
N GLU A 271 15.68 -30.64 25.95
CA GLU A 271 16.20 -30.97 24.62
C GLU A 271 15.27 -31.96 23.89
N VAL A 272 14.94 -31.63 22.64
CA VAL A 272 14.06 -32.44 21.80
C VAL A 272 14.88 -33.49 21.04
N ASP A 273 14.39 -34.73 21.00
CA ASP A 273 15.02 -35.83 20.25
C ASP A 273 14.51 -35.87 18.80
N TYR A 274 15.42 -35.64 17.86
CA TYR A 274 15.16 -35.72 16.42
C TYR A 274 14.51 -37.04 15.98
N LEU A 275 15.00 -38.19 16.45
CA LEU A 275 14.47 -39.50 16.04
C LEU A 275 13.03 -39.67 16.50
N ARG A 276 12.72 -39.20 17.71
CA ARG A 276 11.36 -39.23 18.24
C ARG A 276 10.42 -38.32 17.44
N CYS A 277 10.86 -37.11 17.09
CA CYS A 277 10.09 -36.19 16.24
C CYS A 277 9.86 -36.76 14.84
N MET A 278 10.89 -37.36 14.23
CA MET A 278 10.76 -38.03 12.94
C MET A 278 9.76 -39.19 13.00
N GLN A 279 9.83 -40.03 14.03
CA GLN A 279 8.83 -41.08 14.22
C GLN A 279 7.40 -40.52 14.34
N LYS A 280 7.22 -39.37 15.02
CA LYS A 280 5.94 -38.68 15.09
C LYS A 280 5.50 -38.15 13.71
N ALA A 281 6.41 -37.56 12.95
CA ALA A 281 6.16 -37.10 11.58
C ALA A 281 5.73 -38.26 10.65
N PHE A 282 6.41 -39.40 10.70
CA PHE A 282 6.02 -40.60 9.95
C PHE A 282 4.63 -41.12 10.32
N ARG A 283 4.24 -41.06 11.60
CA ARG A 283 2.90 -41.45 12.04
C ARG A 283 1.83 -40.47 11.59
N ARG A 284 2.17 -39.18 11.44
CA ARG A 284 1.23 -38.12 11.06
C ARG A 284 1.03 -38.02 9.55
N TYR A 285 2.10 -38.23 8.77
CA TYR A 285 2.10 -38.11 7.31
C TYR A 285 2.42 -39.43 6.58
N PRO A 286 1.86 -40.60 6.98
CA PRO A 286 2.27 -41.89 6.42
C PRO A 286 1.90 -42.03 4.94
N ILE A 287 0.76 -41.48 4.53
CA ILE A 287 0.27 -41.59 3.15
C ILE A 287 1.05 -40.65 2.26
N GLU A 288 1.29 -39.43 2.69
CA GLU A 288 1.98 -38.40 1.93
C GLU A 288 3.44 -38.79 1.69
N LEU A 289 4.12 -39.33 2.71
CA LEU A 289 5.48 -39.87 2.56
C LEU A 289 5.53 -41.07 1.61
N ALA A 290 4.57 -42.01 1.71
CA ALA A 290 4.52 -43.18 0.83
C ALA A 290 4.13 -42.85 -0.63
N ALA A 291 3.28 -41.84 -0.82
CA ALA A 291 2.78 -41.42 -2.13
C ALA A 291 3.74 -40.45 -2.86
N CYS A 292 4.71 -39.85 -2.16
CA CYS A 292 5.66 -38.92 -2.76
C CYS A 292 6.57 -39.65 -3.77
N ALA A 293 6.45 -39.30 -5.06
CA ALA A 293 7.21 -39.94 -6.12
C ALA A 293 8.72 -39.71 -5.99
N ASP A 294 9.12 -38.53 -5.50
CA ASP A 294 10.53 -38.18 -5.28
C ASP A 294 11.21 -39.06 -4.23
N LEU A 295 10.47 -39.50 -3.20
CA LEU A 295 11.02 -40.35 -2.14
C LEU A 295 11.20 -41.81 -2.57
N ARG A 296 10.79 -42.19 -3.78
CA ARG A 296 11.10 -43.51 -4.37
C ARG A 296 12.54 -43.59 -4.89
N ASP A 297 13.15 -42.43 -5.16
CA ASP A 297 14.54 -42.33 -5.55
C ASP A 297 15.41 -42.25 -4.29
N ARG A 298 16.36 -43.18 -4.15
CA ARG A 298 17.22 -43.28 -2.94
C ARG A 298 18.08 -42.04 -2.69
N GLU A 299 18.53 -41.35 -3.74
CA GLU A 299 19.35 -40.16 -3.58
C GLU A 299 18.50 -39.00 -3.07
N LYS A 300 17.32 -38.80 -3.65
CA LYS A 300 16.38 -37.77 -3.23
C LYS A 300 15.78 -38.04 -1.84
N GLU A 301 15.51 -39.30 -1.52
CA GLU A 301 15.08 -39.75 -0.19
C GLU A 301 16.14 -39.40 0.86
N ARG A 302 17.41 -39.72 0.59
CA ARG A 302 18.50 -39.38 1.50
C ARG A 302 18.61 -37.87 1.71
N GLN A 303 18.59 -37.09 0.62
CA GLN A 303 18.59 -35.63 0.69
C GLN A 303 17.42 -35.10 1.53
N PHE A 304 16.22 -35.66 1.36
CA PHE A 304 15.05 -35.24 2.13
C PHE A 304 15.25 -35.41 3.65
N PHE A 305 15.85 -36.52 4.09
CA PHE A 305 16.13 -36.73 5.52
C PHE A 305 17.29 -35.86 6.03
N ASP A 306 18.29 -35.60 5.19
CA ASP A 306 19.36 -34.66 5.49
C ASP A 306 18.78 -33.24 5.66
N ASP A 307 17.87 -32.83 4.77
CA ASP A 307 17.14 -31.55 4.84
C ASP A 307 16.25 -31.47 6.09
N CYS A 308 15.53 -32.55 6.44
CA CYS A 308 14.75 -32.61 7.68
C CYS A 308 15.63 -32.39 8.91
N LYS A 309 16.80 -33.04 8.95
CA LYS A 309 17.74 -32.88 10.06
C LYS A 309 18.28 -31.45 10.15
N LEU A 310 18.62 -30.86 9.00
CA LEU A 310 19.05 -29.47 8.91
C LEU A 310 17.98 -28.51 9.46
N HIS A 311 16.73 -28.66 9.02
CA HIS A 311 15.61 -27.84 9.53
C HIS A 311 15.40 -28.02 11.04
N PHE A 312 15.49 -29.25 11.54
CA PHE A 312 15.39 -29.52 12.97
C PHE A 312 16.45 -28.76 13.78
N ASP A 313 17.70 -28.77 13.30
CA ASP A 313 18.82 -28.10 13.99
C ASP A 313 18.72 -26.57 13.88
N HIS A 314 18.26 -26.02 12.75
CA HIS A 314 18.00 -24.57 12.60
C HIS A 314 16.84 -24.09 13.48
N ILE A 315 15.76 -24.87 13.60
CA ILE A 315 14.64 -24.54 14.47
C ILE A 315 15.10 -24.55 15.93
N ARG A 316 15.92 -25.53 16.32
CA ARG A 316 16.53 -25.56 17.65
C ARG A 316 17.33 -24.28 17.95
N GLU A 317 18.21 -23.88 17.04
CA GLU A 317 19.01 -22.65 17.17
C GLU A 317 18.10 -21.42 17.25
N THR A 318 17.06 -21.36 16.41
CA THR A 318 16.10 -20.25 16.41
C THR A 318 15.37 -20.11 17.76
N VAL A 319 14.85 -21.22 18.29
CA VAL A 319 14.08 -21.21 19.54
C VAL A 319 14.97 -20.98 20.77
N ASN A 320 16.20 -21.51 20.79
CA ASN A 320 17.08 -21.38 21.95
C ASN A 320 17.95 -20.12 21.93
N ASP A 321 18.32 -19.60 20.76
CA ASP A 321 19.24 -18.48 20.64
C ASP A 321 18.54 -17.24 20.07
N THR A 322 17.94 -17.35 18.88
CA THR A 322 17.34 -16.19 18.18
C THR A 322 16.17 -15.56 18.94
N PHE A 323 15.32 -16.38 19.56
CA PHE A 323 14.18 -15.88 20.36
C PHE A 323 14.65 -14.98 21.51
N HIS A 324 15.80 -15.29 22.11
CA HIS A 324 16.36 -14.53 23.23
C HIS A 324 17.30 -13.40 22.79
N ALA A 325 17.56 -13.25 21.49
CA ALA A 325 18.41 -12.20 20.97
C ALA A 325 17.73 -10.82 21.09
N ALA A 326 18.55 -9.79 21.31
CA ALA A 326 18.08 -8.41 21.45
C ALA A 326 17.30 -7.96 20.19
N GLY A 327 16.09 -7.46 20.39
CA GLY A 327 15.17 -7.04 19.33
C GLY A 327 14.11 -8.06 18.95
N TYR A 328 14.25 -9.33 19.36
CA TYR A 328 13.18 -10.33 19.25
C TYR A 328 12.49 -10.54 20.60
N GLU A 329 13.27 -10.85 21.64
CA GLU A 329 12.79 -11.00 23.03
C GLU A 329 11.53 -11.90 23.15
N LEU A 330 11.48 -12.97 22.36
CA LEU A 330 10.37 -13.90 22.28
C LEU A 330 10.42 -14.90 23.44
N ASP A 331 9.30 -15.02 24.15
CA ASP A 331 9.05 -16.03 25.18
C ASP A 331 8.29 -17.21 24.57
N LYS A 332 8.94 -18.39 24.56
CA LYS A 332 8.32 -19.64 24.08
C LYS A 332 7.12 -20.07 24.92
N THR A 333 7.03 -19.66 26.19
CA THR A 333 5.93 -20.06 27.08
C THR A 333 4.63 -19.28 26.82
N ASP A 334 4.72 -18.17 26.10
CA ASP A 334 3.59 -17.36 25.67
C ASP A 334 3.29 -17.52 24.17
N ALA A 335 3.83 -18.57 23.56
CA ALA A 335 3.62 -18.91 22.17
C ALA A 335 2.20 -19.42 21.90
N VAL A 336 1.66 -19.01 20.76
CA VAL A 336 0.45 -19.55 20.14
C VAL A 336 0.85 -20.06 18.76
N LEU A 337 0.69 -21.37 18.55
CA LEU A 337 1.03 -22.02 17.28
C LEU A 337 -0.21 -22.18 16.40
N GLU A 338 0.01 -22.02 15.09
CA GLU A 338 -1.04 -22.07 14.07
C GLU A 338 -2.27 -21.17 14.34
N PRO A 339 -2.15 -19.94 14.92
CA PRO A 339 -3.34 -19.13 15.16
C PRO A 339 -3.98 -18.71 13.85
N SER A 340 -5.30 -18.89 13.79
CA SER A 340 -6.11 -18.42 12.67
C SER A 340 -6.66 -17.03 12.99
N TYR A 341 -6.67 -16.14 12.01
CA TYR A 341 -7.24 -14.81 12.17
C TYR A 341 -8.15 -14.47 10.98
N ILE A 342 -9.10 -13.57 11.26
CA ILE A 342 -10.07 -13.08 10.30
C ILE A 342 -10.11 -11.55 10.42
N CYS A 343 -9.88 -10.86 9.31
CA CYS A 343 -10.07 -9.43 9.18
C CYS A 343 -11.36 -9.16 8.40
N GLU A 344 -12.47 -9.01 9.10
CA GLU A 344 -13.79 -8.71 8.51
C GLU A 344 -13.79 -7.38 7.74
N ALA A 345 -12.98 -6.41 8.17
CA ALA A 345 -12.89 -5.11 7.50
C ALA A 345 -12.37 -5.24 6.06
N LEU A 346 -11.34 -6.05 5.85
CA LEU A 346 -10.68 -6.26 4.55
C LEU A 346 -11.19 -7.51 3.81
N GLY A 347 -12.01 -8.35 4.44
CA GLY A 347 -12.42 -9.64 3.90
C GLY A 347 -11.27 -10.62 3.74
N LEU A 348 -10.33 -10.62 4.69
CA LEU A 348 -9.14 -11.45 4.66
C LEU A 348 -9.16 -12.47 5.79
N GLN A 349 -8.57 -13.63 5.55
CA GLN A 349 -8.29 -14.63 6.56
C GLN A 349 -6.89 -15.20 6.36
N GLY A 350 -6.27 -15.65 7.43
CA GLY A 350 -4.98 -16.29 7.33
C GLY A 350 -4.66 -17.14 8.54
N ARG A 351 -3.54 -17.84 8.44
CA ARG A 351 -3.00 -18.69 9.49
C ARG A 351 -1.51 -18.43 9.60
N LEU A 352 -1.11 -17.93 10.76
CA LEU A 352 0.30 -17.73 11.10
C LEU A 352 0.89 -19.06 11.59
N ASP A 353 2.19 -19.26 11.48
CA ASP A 353 2.83 -20.42 12.10
C ASP A 353 3.04 -20.24 13.61
N TYR A 354 3.44 -19.02 14.04
CA TYR A 354 3.70 -18.67 15.43
C TYR A 354 3.32 -17.22 15.72
N MET A 355 2.77 -16.98 16.92
CA MET A 355 2.49 -15.63 17.43
C MET A 355 2.66 -15.61 18.95
N GLN A 356 3.14 -14.50 19.51
CA GLN A 356 3.04 -14.29 20.96
C GLN A 356 1.59 -13.95 21.35
N ARG A 357 1.15 -14.37 22.54
CA ARG A 357 -0.24 -14.15 22.98
C ARG A 357 -0.61 -12.67 23.07
N ASP A 358 0.37 -11.80 23.32
CA ASP A 358 0.21 -10.35 23.35
C ASP A 358 0.13 -9.69 21.95
N MET A 359 0.25 -10.48 20.87
CA MET A 359 0.25 -10.04 19.47
C MET A 359 1.38 -9.07 19.11
N SER A 360 2.40 -8.93 19.96
CA SER A 360 3.51 -7.99 19.71
C SER A 360 4.43 -8.47 18.58
N SER A 361 4.53 -9.78 18.41
CA SER A 361 5.42 -10.43 17.46
C SER A 361 4.82 -11.73 16.92
N PHE A 362 5.11 -12.01 15.65
CA PHE A 362 4.75 -13.25 14.99
C PHE A 362 5.87 -13.75 14.08
N ILE A 363 5.81 -15.03 13.71
CA ILE A 363 6.75 -15.66 12.79
C ILE A 363 5.96 -16.47 11.77
N GLU A 364 6.34 -16.31 10.50
CA GLU A 364 5.93 -17.17 9.40
C GLU A 364 7.13 -18.00 8.94
N MET A 365 6.97 -19.31 8.92
CA MET A 365 7.99 -20.25 8.50
C MET A 365 7.97 -20.41 6.98
N LYS A 366 9.16 -20.53 6.39
CA LYS A 366 9.34 -20.90 4.98
C LYS A 366 10.40 -21.98 4.85
N SER A 367 10.05 -23.09 4.21
CA SER A 367 10.96 -24.22 3.95
C SER A 367 11.76 -24.06 2.64
N GLY A 368 11.43 -23.05 1.82
CA GLY A 368 12.08 -22.78 0.55
C GLY A 368 13.35 -21.93 0.68
N LYS A 369 14.12 -21.84 -0.41
CA LYS A 369 15.28 -20.93 -0.49
C LYS A 369 14.80 -19.48 -0.50
N ALA A 370 15.45 -18.67 0.32
CA ALA A 370 15.30 -17.22 0.32
C ALA A 370 15.94 -16.60 -0.94
N ASP A 371 15.64 -15.33 -1.21
CA ASP A 371 16.23 -14.61 -2.33
C ASP A 371 17.65 -14.17 -1.96
N GLU A 372 18.63 -14.76 -2.65
CA GLU A 372 20.07 -14.46 -2.51
C GLU A 372 20.59 -13.60 -3.68
N TYR A 373 19.74 -13.30 -4.66
CA TYR A 373 20.14 -12.73 -5.95
C TYR A 373 19.76 -11.26 -6.11
N ALA A 374 18.69 -10.79 -5.45
CA ALA A 374 18.27 -9.38 -5.53
C ALA A 374 19.31 -8.40 -4.97
N ILE A 375 19.99 -8.75 -3.88
CA ILE A 375 21.06 -7.94 -3.28
C ILE A 375 22.26 -8.83 -2.98
N ARG A 376 23.38 -8.55 -3.65
CA ARG A 376 24.61 -9.34 -3.50
C ARG A 376 25.09 -9.31 -2.03
N GLY A 377 25.06 -10.47 -1.38
CA GLY A 377 25.51 -10.63 0.01
C GLY A 377 24.43 -10.39 1.07
N LYS A 378 23.16 -10.24 0.67
CA LYS A 378 22.01 -10.24 1.59
C LYS A 378 21.01 -11.32 1.18
N VAL A 379 20.47 -11.99 2.18
CA VAL A 379 19.37 -12.93 2.05
C VAL A 379 18.08 -12.17 2.37
N GLU A 380 17.18 -12.05 1.41
CA GLU A 380 15.88 -11.41 1.63
C GLU A 380 14.71 -12.37 1.42
N PRO A 381 13.58 -12.16 2.11
CA PRO A 381 12.36 -12.86 1.76
C PRO A 381 11.94 -12.51 0.33
N LYS A 382 11.41 -13.51 -0.38
CA LYS A 382 10.76 -13.29 -1.68
C LYS A 382 9.58 -12.33 -1.56
N GLU A 383 9.21 -11.71 -2.66
CA GLU A 383 8.16 -10.68 -2.68
C GLU A 383 6.81 -11.21 -2.17
N ASN A 384 6.39 -12.42 -2.57
CA ASN A 384 5.19 -13.05 -2.04
C ASN A 384 5.23 -13.17 -0.51
N ASN A 385 6.36 -13.58 0.06
CA ASN A 385 6.53 -13.69 1.51
C ASN A 385 6.46 -12.31 2.18
N LYS A 386 7.03 -11.27 1.56
CA LYS A 386 6.92 -9.89 2.06
C LYS A 386 5.46 -9.41 2.06
N VAL A 387 4.71 -9.66 0.98
CA VAL A 387 3.29 -9.30 0.88
C VAL A 387 2.47 -10.04 1.93
N GLN A 388 2.69 -11.34 2.11
CA GLN A 388 2.04 -12.11 3.17
C GLN A 388 2.29 -11.49 4.55
N MET A 389 3.53 -11.07 4.83
CA MET A 389 3.91 -10.42 6.09
C MET A 389 3.36 -9.00 6.27
N LEU A 390 3.02 -8.29 5.20
CA LEU A 390 2.37 -6.98 5.29
C LEU A 390 0.87 -7.09 5.52
N LEU A 391 0.28 -8.20 5.09
CA LEU A 391 -1.14 -8.46 5.24
C LEU A 391 -1.49 -9.10 6.59
N TYR A 392 -0.51 -9.75 7.23
CA TYR A 392 -0.54 -10.19 8.62
C TYR A 392 -0.24 -9.00 9.53
#